data_AF-A0A7T1HN44-F1
#
_entry.id   AF-A0A7T1HN44-F1
#
_cell.length_a   1.000
_cell.length_b   1.000
_cell.length_c   1.000
_cell.angle_alpha   90.00
_cell.angle_beta   90.00
_cell.angle_gamma   90.00
#
_symmetry.space_group_name_H-M   'P 1'
#
loop_
_entity.id
_entity.type
_entity.pdbx_description
1 polymer ?
#
loop_
_entity_poly.entity_id
_entity_poly.type
_entity_poly.pdbx_seq_one_letter_code
_entity_poly.pdbx_strand_id
1 'polypeptide(L)'
;MAGSPAPDQVAIHRLIDANLDRAREGLRVLEDWCRFALERGDLVVRTKDLRHRLGQRHADHYKLARRTATDPSTGLGHPAQEQRRTPDQVIGANAARVQEALRVIEEFARAGDPELAQDAAAIRYLLYDLEVELLQASEPTADPASATAPTPDAAASRRQRLAACNLYLVTAPVPDLAGVVEAALRGGVRLVQYRAKEGTPGLDDQRRLQEAQVLCDLCRQHGALFLVNDRIDLALAVEADGVHLGQGDLPVPLARRLLGPERLIGRSTHALEQLEQAVADGCDYVGVGPVMATPTKPGREPVGLAYVRQAAAQSSIPFFAIGGLTAEHLPAVLAAGARRVAVVRAVIEAEDPAAAARHLLDQLDVGGPADTHTHRVLKHQEIPA
;
A
#
# COMPACT_ATOMS: atom_id res chain seq x y z
N MET A 1 -10.23 -51.14 -0.39
CA MET A 1 -8.75 -51.19 -0.47
C MET A 1 -8.32 -50.17 -1.50
N ALA A 2 -7.84 -49.00 -1.08
CA ALA A 2 -7.25 -48.04 -2.00
C ALA A 2 -5.94 -48.66 -2.51
N GLY A 3 -5.81 -48.86 -3.82
CA GLY A 3 -4.60 -49.42 -4.42
C GLY A 3 -3.39 -48.56 -4.06
N SER A 4 -2.23 -49.19 -3.85
CA SER A 4 -0.98 -48.48 -3.61
C SER A 4 -0.76 -47.46 -4.74
N PRO A 5 -0.39 -46.20 -4.43
CA PRO A 5 -0.16 -45.17 -5.43
C PRO A 5 0.91 -45.64 -6.43
N ALA A 6 0.78 -45.20 -7.69
CA ALA A 6 1.75 -45.56 -8.72
C ALA A 6 3.16 -45.07 -8.30
N PRO A 7 4.25 -45.79 -8.69
CA PRO A 7 5.61 -45.42 -8.28
C PRO A 7 5.97 -43.95 -8.55
N ASP A 8 5.52 -43.39 -9.67
CA ASP A 8 5.75 -41.99 -10.06
C ASP A 8 5.02 -41.02 -9.12
N GLN A 9 3.81 -41.36 -8.67
CA GLN A 9 3.04 -40.53 -7.74
C GLN A 9 3.73 -40.45 -6.37
N VAL A 10 4.32 -41.56 -5.90
CA VAL A 10 5.12 -41.57 -4.66
C VAL A 10 6.37 -40.70 -4.80
N ALA A 11 7.03 -40.73 -5.97
CA ALA A 11 8.18 -39.88 -6.25
C ALA A 11 7.80 -38.39 -6.28
N ILE A 12 6.68 -38.04 -6.92
CA ILE A 12 6.15 -36.67 -6.96
C ILE A 12 5.83 -36.17 -5.54
N HIS A 13 5.16 -36.97 -4.72
CA HIS A 13 4.84 -36.57 -3.35
C HIS A 13 6.09 -36.30 -2.50
N ARG A 14 7.15 -37.08 -2.67
CA ARG A 14 8.45 -36.84 -2.00
C ARG A 14 9.11 -35.55 -2.48
N LEU A 15 9.07 -35.31 -3.78
CA LEU A 15 9.62 -34.11 -4.38
C LEU A 15 8.88 -32.86 -3.86
N ILE A 16 7.57 -32.92 -3.74
CA ILE A 16 6.76 -31.82 -3.18
C ILE A 16 7.06 -31.63 -1.68
N ASP A 17 7.12 -32.71 -0.89
CA ASP A 17 7.47 -32.65 0.55
C ASP A 17 8.82 -31.96 0.78
N ALA A 18 9.86 -32.41 0.08
CA ALA A 18 11.21 -31.87 0.22
C ALA A 18 11.31 -30.39 -0.16
N ASN A 19 10.59 -29.96 -1.20
CA ASN A 19 10.63 -28.56 -1.62
C ASN A 19 9.73 -27.66 -0.76
N LEU A 20 8.64 -28.17 -0.19
CA LEU A 20 7.84 -27.43 0.79
C LEU A 20 8.66 -27.13 2.04
N ASP A 21 9.42 -28.10 2.54
CA ASP A 21 10.32 -27.88 3.67
C ASP A 21 11.43 -26.87 3.33
N ARG A 22 12.13 -27.04 2.19
CA ARG A 22 13.17 -26.07 1.75
C ARG A 22 12.65 -24.65 1.63
N ALA A 23 11.47 -24.47 1.04
CA ALA A 23 10.85 -23.16 0.88
C ALA A 23 10.51 -22.55 2.24
N ARG A 24 9.93 -23.33 3.16
CA ARG A 24 9.56 -22.85 4.50
C ARG A 24 10.77 -22.57 5.39
N GLU A 25 11.84 -23.36 5.28
CA GLU A 25 13.10 -23.14 5.99
C GLU A 25 13.82 -21.88 5.47
N GLY A 26 13.90 -21.69 4.15
CA GLY A 26 14.48 -20.48 3.57
C GLY A 26 13.70 -19.22 3.99
N LEU A 27 12.36 -19.26 3.95
CA LEU A 27 11.53 -18.16 4.45
C LEU A 27 11.72 -17.92 5.95
N ARG A 28 11.98 -18.96 6.75
CA ARG A 28 12.25 -18.82 8.18
C ARG A 28 13.56 -18.07 8.44
N VAL A 29 14.60 -18.31 7.63
CA VAL A 29 15.87 -17.56 7.72
C VAL A 29 15.63 -16.08 7.43
N LEU A 30 14.85 -15.77 6.37
CA LEU A 30 14.50 -14.38 6.04
C LEU A 30 13.66 -13.73 7.15
N GLU A 31 12.66 -14.43 7.68
CA GLU A 31 11.81 -13.97 8.80
C GLU A 31 12.63 -13.62 10.04
N ASP A 32 13.59 -14.46 10.42
CA ASP A 32 14.45 -14.22 11.58
C ASP A 32 15.42 -13.04 11.33
N TRP A 33 15.91 -12.84 10.10
CA TRP A 33 16.68 -11.64 9.75
C TRP A 33 15.84 -10.37 9.88
N CYS A 34 14.62 -10.36 9.34
CA CYS A 34 13.67 -9.25 9.51
C CYS A 34 13.43 -8.91 10.98
N ARG A 35 13.34 -9.95 11.82
CA ARG A 35 13.01 -9.80 13.24
C ARG A 35 14.19 -9.28 14.07
N PHE A 36 15.37 -9.88 13.89
CA PHE A 36 16.48 -9.67 14.82
C PHE A 36 17.54 -8.70 14.31
N ALA A 37 17.69 -8.55 12.99
CA ALA A 37 18.69 -7.66 12.42
C ALA A 37 18.07 -6.36 11.91
N LEU A 38 16.94 -6.46 11.19
CA LEU A 38 16.27 -5.28 10.62
C LEU A 38 15.26 -4.64 11.58
N GLU A 39 14.76 -5.40 12.56
CA GLU A 39 13.66 -5.01 13.46
C GLU A 39 12.40 -4.51 12.69
N ARG A 40 12.19 -5.02 11.46
CA ARG A 40 11.10 -4.61 10.55
C ARG A 40 9.88 -5.50 10.71
N GLY A 41 8.94 -5.08 11.57
CA GLY A 41 7.72 -5.83 11.88
C GLY A 41 6.83 -6.15 10.68
N ASP A 42 6.77 -5.25 9.69
CA ASP A 42 6.04 -5.45 8.44
C ASP A 42 6.63 -6.59 7.58
N LEU A 43 7.97 -6.66 7.50
CA LEU A 43 8.67 -7.73 6.78
C LEU A 43 8.57 -9.08 7.52
N VAL A 44 8.53 -9.05 8.86
CA VAL A 44 8.25 -10.24 9.68
C VAL A 44 6.87 -10.79 9.38
N VAL A 45 5.84 -9.94 9.34
CA VAL A 45 4.47 -10.38 9.03
C VAL A 45 4.40 -10.98 7.64
N ARG A 46 4.97 -10.32 6.63
CA ARG A 46 4.95 -10.82 5.25
C ARG A 46 5.67 -12.16 5.09
N THR A 47 6.90 -12.27 5.57
CA THR A 47 7.67 -13.54 5.51
C THR A 47 6.95 -14.67 6.26
N LYS A 48 6.38 -14.38 7.43
CA LYS A 48 5.58 -15.32 8.22
C LYS A 48 4.32 -15.76 7.49
N ASP A 49 3.60 -14.86 6.84
CA ASP A 49 2.38 -15.16 6.09
C ASP A 49 2.66 -16.07 4.89
N LEU A 50 3.73 -15.79 4.12
CA LEU A 50 4.16 -16.67 3.03
C LEU A 50 4.49 -18.08 3.57
N ARG A 51 5.23 -18.17 4.68
CA ARG A 51 5.60 -19.43 5.32
C ARG A 51 4.38 -20.19 5.86
N HIS A 52 3.41 -19.47 6.42
CA HIS A 52 2.17 -20.04 6.94
C HIS A 52 1.30 -20.59 5.81
N ARG A 53 1.13 -19.82 4.73
CA ARG A 53 0.39 -20.25 3.53
C ARG A 53 0.96 -21.54 2.95
N LEU A 54 2.28 -21.65 2.79
CA LEU A 54 2.91 -22.91 2.35
C LEU A 54 2.67 -24.05 3.36
N GLY A 55 2.73 -23.74 4.66
CA GLY A 55 2.47 -24.73 5.71
C GLY A 55 1.06 -25.31 5.67
N GLN A 56 0.04 -24.49 5.35
CA GLN A 56 -1.34 -24.94 5.19
C GLN A 56 -1.52 -25.89 4.00
N ARG A 57 -0.67 -25.78 2.97
CA ARG A 57 -0.67 -26.68 1.81
C ARG A 57 0.16 -27.95 2.00
N HIS A 58 0.88 -28.07 3.11
CA HIS A 58 1.69 -29.26 3.41
C HIS A 58 0.83 -30.39 3.97
N ALA A 59 0.06 -31.02 3.07
CA ALA A 59 -0.83 -32.11 3.38
C ALA A 59 -0.09 -33.36 3.90
N ASP A 60 -0.76 -34.16 4.73
CA ASP A 60 -0.14 -35.31 5.39
C ASP A 60 0.32 -36.39 4.41
N HIS A 61 -0.33 -36.52 3.24
CA HIS A 61 0.09 -37.48 2.23
C HIS A 61 1.46 -37.15 1.60
N TYR A 62 1.88 -35.87 1.60
CA TYR A 62 3.24 -35.49 1.23
C TYR A 62 4.23 -35.87 2.34
N LYS A 63 3.90 -35.56 3.60
CA LYS A 63 4.73 -35.90 4.77
C LYS A 63 4.95 -37.41 4.91
N LEU A 64 3.90 -38.20 4.66
CA LEU A 64 3.96 -39.67 4.72
C LEU A 64 4.78 -40.28 3.58
N ALA A 65 5.03 -39.53 2.50
CA ALA A 65 5.89 -39.99 1.41
C ALA A 65 7.38 -39.90 1.78
N ARG A 66 7.75 -39.13 2.81
CA ARG A 66 9.12 -38.87 3.28
C ARG A 66 9.88 -40.16 3.55
N ARG A 67 11.12 -40.25 3.04
CA ARG A 67 12.06 -41.35 3.32
C ARG A 67 13.46 -40.82 3.59
N THR A 68 13.67 -40.24 4.77
CA THR A 68 14.97 -39.67 5.17
C THR A 68 16.06 -40.73 5.33
N ALA A 69 15.72 -41.95 5.78
CA ALA A 69 16.70 -43.01 6.04
C ALA A 69 17.35 -43.62 4.78
N THR A 70 16.80 -43.37 3.59
CA THR A 70 17.28 -43.93 2.32
C THR A 70 17.48 -42.87 1.25
N ASP A 71 17.50 -41.58 1.62
CA ASP A 71 17.78 -40.51 0.65
C ASP A 71 19.30 -40.47 0.38
N PRO A 72 19.75 -40.84 -0.84
CA PRO A 72 21.16 -40.86 -1.19
C PRO A 72 21.83 -39.48 -1.16
N SER A 73 21.05 -38.40 -1.04
CA SER A 73 21.53 -37.02 -1.02
C SER A 73 21.61 -36.41 0.38
N THR A 74 21.32 -37.18 1.43
CA THR A 74 21.38 -36.71 2.83
C THR A 74 22.81 -36.27 3.19
N GLY A 75 22.96 -35.02 3.64
CA GLY A 75 24.26 -34.47 4.05
C GLY A 75 25.10 -33.84 2.92
N LEU A 76 24.58 -33.77 1.69
CA LEU A 76 25.25 -33.05 0.60
C LEU A 76 25.05 -31.54 0.75
N GLY A 77 26.01 -30.86 1.37
CA GLY A 77 26.12 -29.41 1.35
C GLY A 77 26.74 -28.91 0.03
N HIS A 78 26.34 -27.72 -0.43
CA HIS A 78 27.00 -27.09 -1.57
C HIS A 78 28.22 -26.29 -1.09
N PRO A 79 29.42 -26.43 -1.67
CA PRO A 79 30.64 -25.73 -1.22
C PRO A 79 30.48 -24.20 -1.14
N ALA A 80 29.68 -23.60 -2.02
CA ALA A 80 29.38 -22.17 -1.98
C ALA A 80 28.61 -21.71 -0.71
N GLN A 81 28.09 -22.62 0.12
CA GLN A 81 27.51 -22.27 1.42
C GLN A 81 28.59 -21.76 2.39
N GLU A 82 29.82 -22.27 2.30
CA GLU A 82 30.97 -21.88 3.15
C GLU A 82 31.54 -20.50 2.79
N GLN A 83 31.17 -19.97 1.62
CA GLN A 83 31.70 -18.71 1.08
C GLN A 83 30.83 -17.49 1.43
N ARG A 84 29.66 -17.69 2.05
CA ARG A 84 28.77 -16.59 2.45
C ARG A 84 29.30 -15.92 3.70
N ARG A 85 29.72 -14.66 3.58
CA ARG A 85 30.36 -13.90 4.66
C ARG A 85 29.57 -12.67 5.08
N THR A 86 28.62 -12.22 4.26
CA THR A 86 27.79 -11.04 4.55
C THR A 86 26.31 -11.39 4.65
N PRO A 87 25.52 -10.60 5.40
CA PRO A 87 24.07 -10.78 5.47
C PRO A 87 23.39 -10.80 4.10
N ASP A 88 23.75 -9.90 3.18
CA ASP A 88 23.15 -9.83 1.84
C ASP A 88 23.34 -11.12 1.05
N GLN A 89 24.52 -11.75 1.16
CA GLN A 89 24.80 -13.05 0.55
C GLN A 89 23.95 -14.16 1.17
N VAL A 90 23.66 -14.08 2.46
CA VAL A 90 22.77 -15.04 3.15
C VAL A 90 21.32 -14.81 2.71
N ILE A 91 20.87 -13.56 2.62
CA ILE A 91 19.52 -13.18 2.19
C ILE A 91 19.28 -13.66 0.76
N GLY A 92 20.09 -13.21 -0.20
CA GLY A 92 19.93 -13.58 -1.62
C GLY A 92 20.01 -15.09 -1.84
N ALA A 93 20.92 -15.79 -1.14
CA ALA A 93 21.02 -17.24 -1.27
C ALA A 93 19.82 -18.01 -0.68
N ASN A 94 19.17 -17.49 0.37
CA ASN A 94 17.95 -18.11 0.90
C ASN A 94 16.74 -17.73 0.04
N ALA A 95 16.63 -16.50 -0.45
CA ALA A 95 15.59 -16.08 -1.40
C ALA A 95 15.62 -16.94 -2.67
N ALA A 96 16.80 -17.10 -3.30
CA ALA A 96 16.99 -17.95 -4.47
C ALA A 96 16.57 -19.40 -4.21
N ARG A 97 16.97 -19.99 -3.07
CA ARG A 97 16.58 -21.36 -2.70
C ARG A 97 15.07 -21.53 -2.57
N VAL A 98 14.39 -20.55 -1.98
CA VAL A 98 12.92 -20.57 -1.87
C VAL A 98 12.30 -20.46 -3.25
N GLN A 99 12.79 -19.58 -4.13
CA GLN A 99 12.29 -19.45 -5.51
C GLN A 99 12.45 -20.75 -6.31
N GLU A 100 13.61 -21.41 -6.22
CA GLU A 100 13.88 -22.70 -6.85
C GLU A 100 12.92 -23.78 -6.34
N ALA A 101 12.76 -23.88 -5.01
CA ALA A 101 11.86 -24.85 -4.39
C ALA A 101 10.40 -24.63 -4.82
N LEU A 102 9.94 -23.37 -4.86
CA LEU A 102 8.60 -23.01 -5.32
C LEU A 102 8.40 -23.31 -6.80
N ARG A 103 9.44 -23.14 -7.64
CA ARG A 103 9.37 -23.49 -9.06
C ARG A 103 9.17 -24.98 -9.27
N VAL A 104 9.84 -25.80 -8.46
CA VAL A 104 9.67 -27.26 -8.48
C VAL A 104 8.27 -27.65 -8.02
N ILE A 105 7.76 -27.05 -6.94
CA ILE A 105 6.38 -27.30 -6.47
C ILE A 105 5.36 -26.91 -7.55
N GLU A 106 5.49 -25.72 -8.14
CA GLU A 106 4.59 -25.21 -9.17
C GLU A 106 4.41 -26.22 -10.32
N GLU A 107 5.50 -26.77 -10.84
CA GLU A 107 5.44 -27.66 -12.00
C GLU A 107 4.93 -29.06 -11.65
N PHE A 108 5.38 -29.63 -10.54
CA PHE A 108 5.00 -31.01 -10.18
C PHE A 108 3.64 -31.11 -9.49
N ALA A 109 3.15 -30.04 -8.87
CA ALA A 109 1.80 -30.00 -8.29
C ALA A 109 0.71 -29.74 -9.34
N ARG A 110 1.03 -29.19 -10.52
CA ARG A 110 0.06 -28.74 -11.53
C ARG A 110 -1.01 -29.78 -11.90
N ALA A 111 -0.65 -31.06 -11.97
CA ALA A 111 -1.55 -32.13 -12.36
C ALA A 111 -2.32 -32.78 -11.20
N GLY A 112 -1.79 -32.73 -9.98
CA GLY A 112 -2.33 -33.46 -8.81
C GLY A 112 -2.86 -32.58 -7.68
N ASP A 113 -2.41 -31.33 -7.60
CA ASP A 113 -2.70 -30.36 -6.56
C ASP A 113 -2.62 -28.92 -7.13
N PRO A 114 -3.64 -28.51 -7.91
CA PRO A 114 -3.61 -27.23 -8.62
C PRO A 114 -3.63 -26.02 -7.67
N GLU A 115 -4.21 -26.16 -6.47
CA GLU A 115 -4.20 -25.10 -5.47
C GLU A 115 -2.79 -24.85 -4.93
N LEU A 116 -2.05 -25.92 -4.62
CA LEU A 116 -0.64 -25.81 -4.23
C LEU A 116 0.21 -25.22 -5.35
N ALA A 117 -0.02 -25.62 -6.60
CA ALA A 117 0.69 -25.05 -7.75
C ALA A 117 0.44 -23.54 -7.88
N GLN A 118 -0.82 -23.11 -7.72
CA GLN A 118 -1.21 -21.70 -7.77
C GLN A 118 -0.59 -20.89 -6.62
N ASP A 119 -0.63 -21.42 -5.39
CA ASP A 119 -0.01 -20.76 -4.24
C ASP A 119 1.51 -20.69 -4.39
N ALA A 120 2.17 -21.73 -4.91
CA ALA A 120 3.60 -21.71 -5.16
C ALA A 120 4.00 -20.65 -6.18
N ALA A 121 3.24 -20.52 -7.27
CA ALA A 121 3.45 -19.46 -8.27
C ALA A 121 3.26 -18.06 -7.65
N ALA A 122 2.16 -17.84 -6.92
CA ALA A 122 1.85 -16.55 -6.31
C ALA A 122 2.92 -16.14 -5.27
N ILE A 123 3.36 -17.07 -4.43
CA ILE A 123 4.39 -16.81 -3.42
C ILE A 123 5.73 -16.54 -4.09
N ARG A 124 6.08 -17.25 -5.17
CA ARG A 124 7.32 -17.01 -5.92
C ARG A 124 7.37 -15.60 -6.50
N TYR A 125 6.25 -15.10 -7.05
CA TYR A 125 6.17 -13.72 -7.53
C TYR A 125 6.35 -12.70 -6.39
N LEU A 126 5.64 -12.89 -5.28
CA LEU A 126 5.76 -12.00 -4.10
C LEU A 126 7.17 -11.99 -3.51
N LEU A 127 7.91 -13.10 -3.66
CA LEU A 127 9.26 -13.23 -3.13
C LEU A 127 10.29 -12.43 -3.94
N TYR A 128 10.08 -12.18 -5.23
CA TYR A 128 10.99 -11.32 -6.02
C TYR A 128 11.02 -9.90 -5.45
N ASP A 129 9.84 -9.31 -5.21
CA ASP A 129 9.73 -7.96 -4.64
C ASP A 129 10.27 -7.91 -3.22
N LEU A 130 9.98 -8.95 -2.42
CA LEU A 130 10.45 -9.05 -1.05
C LEU A 130 11.96 -9.22 -0.95
N GLU A 131 12.60 -9.91 -1.90
CA GLU A 131 14.06 -10.05 -1.94
C GLU A 131 14.75 -8.70 -2.12
N VAL A 132 14.28 -7.88 -3.08
CA VAL A 132 14.82 -6.54 -3.32
C VAL A 132 14.68 -5.68 -2.06
N GLU A 133 13.52 -5.70 -1.43
CA GLU A 133 13.26 -4.91 -0.22
C GLU A 133 14.13 -5.36 0.97
N LEU A 134 14.36 -6.66 1.13
CA LEU A 134 15.24 -7.19 2.17
C LEU A 134 16.70 -6.80 1.96
N LEU A 135 17.18 -6.82 0.71
CA LEU A 135 18.53 -6.40 0.37
C LEU A 135 18.72 -4.90 0.64
N GLN A 136 17.78 -4.06 0.19
CA GLN A 136 17.82 -2.62 0.44
C GLN A 136 17.77 -2.29 1.94
N ALA A 137 16.95 -3.00 2.70
CA ALA A 137 16.88 -2.81 4.15
C ALA A 137 18.16 -3.26 4.88
N SER A 138 18.99 -4.08 4.25
CA SER A 138 20.22 -4.64 4.83
C SER A 138 21.49 -3.84 4.47
N GLU A 139 21.38 -2.82 3.61
CA GLU A 139 22.49 -1.93 3.28
C GLU A 139 22.92 -1.09 4.50
N PRO A 140 24.22 -1.04 4.86
CA PRO A 140 24.70 -0.16 5.91
C PRO A 140 24.53 1.31 5.47
N THR A 141 23.76 2.10 6.22
CA THR A 141 23.66 3.55 5.99
C THR A 141 25.05 4.18 6.08
N ALA A 142 25.56 4.70 4.97
CA ALA A 142 26.81 5.45 4.93
C ALA A 142 26.64 6.81 5.63
N ASP A 143 27.56 7.08 6.56
CA ASP A 143 27.92 8.37 7.16
C ASP A 143 26.83 9.15 7.96
N PRO A 144 26.87 9.14 9.31
CA PRO A 144 25.96 9.91 10.15
C PRO A 144 26.16 11.44 10.07
N ALA A 145 27.18 11.95 9.38
CA ALA A 145 27.50 13.37 9.30
C ALA A 145 26.90 14.11 8.09
N SER A 146 26.31 13.41 7.11
CA SER A 146 25.62 14.05 5.97
C SER A 146 24.09 14.00 6.07
N ALA A 147 23.55 13.74 7.27
CA ALA A 147 22.11 13.70 7.49
C ALA A 147 21.50 15.11 7.34
N THR A 148 21.06 15.44 6.13
CA THR A 148 19.82 16.18 5.97
C THR A 148 18.76 15.47 6.79
N ALA A 149 17.91 16.25 7.48
CA ALA A 149 16.97 15.80 8.49
C ALA A 149 16.35 14.41 8.19
N PRO A 150 16.27 13.51 9.18
CA PRO A 150 15.77 12.17 8.98
C PRO A 150 14.39 12.20 8.30
N THR A 151 14.26 11.50 7.18
CA THR A 151 12.99 11.32 6.48
C THR A 151 12.04 10.56 7.41
N PRO A 152 10.80 11.05 7.64
CA PRO A 152 9.85 10.30 8.44
C PRO A 152 9.39 9.08 7.62
N ASP A 153 9.52 7.90 8.23
CA ASP A 153 8.58 6.78 8.05
C ASP A 153 8.64 5.96 6.73
N ALA A 154 9.84 5.55 6.28
CA ALA A 154 9.98 4.59 5.17
C ALA A 154 9.37 3.20 5.46
N ALA A 155 9.05 2.90 6.73
CA ALA A 155 8.39 1.66 7.16
C ALA A 155 6.86 1.79 7.34
N ALA A 156 6.28 2.99 7.23
CA ALA A 156 4.85 3.18 7.35
C ALA A 156 4.11 2.74 6.08
N SER A 157 3.10 1.89 6.26
CA SER A 157 2.19 1.53 5.18
C SER A 157 1.57 2.79 4.55
N ARG A 158 1.20 2.73 3.26
CA ARG A 158 0.53 3.85 2.56
C ARG A 158 -0.67 4.39 3.34
N ARG A 159 -1.40 3.53 4.04
CA ARG A 159 -2.55 3.87 4.89
C ARG A 159 -2.17 4.68 6.12
N GLN A 160 -1.04 4.36 6.76
CA GLN A 160 -0.54 5.13 7.89
C GLN A 160 -0.07 6.53 7.43
N ARG A 161 0.67 6.60 6.32
CA ARG A 161 1.06 7.88 5.71
C ARG A 161 -0.16 8.72 5.34
N LEU A 162 -1.20 8.11 4.79
CA LEU A 162 -2.48 8.75 4.47
C LEU A 162 -3.18 9.29 5.72
N ALA A 163 -3.21 8.51 6.82
CA ALA A 163 -3.84 8.91 8.08
C ALA A 163 -3.20 10.17 8.69
N ALA A 164 -1.89 10.35 8.49
CA ALA A 164 -1.11 11.51 8.93
C ALA A 164 -1.27 12.75 8.02
N CYS A 165 -1.90 12.62 6.85
CA CYS A 165 -2.09 13.75 5.95
C CYS A 165 -3.33 14.57 6.32
N ASN A 166 -3.13 15.84 6.67
CA ASN A 166 -4.22 16.80 6.92
C ASN A 166 -4.55 17.65 5.69
N LEU A 167 -3.56 17.89 4.81
CA LEU A 167 -3.73 18.66 3.58
C LEU A 167 -3.51 17.79 2.34
N TYR A 168 -4.49 17.79 1.45
CA TYR A 168 -4.49 17.05 0.19
C TYR A 168 -4.53 18.03 -1.00
N LEU A 169 -3.46 18.07 -1.80
CA LEU A 169 -3.42 18.86 -3.02
C LEU A 169 -3.96 18.05 -4.21
N VAL A 170 -4.94 18.61 -4.92
CA VAL A 170 -5.42 18.08 -6.21
C VAL A 170 -4.97 19.04 -7.30
N THR A 171 -4.24 18.53 -8.31
CA THR A 171 -3.68 19.40 -9.36
C THR A 171 -4.74 19.96 -10.31
N ALA A 172 -4.40 21.06 -10.97
CA ALA A 172 -5.10 21.59 -12.12
C ALA A 172 -4.07 22.09 -13.16
N PRO A 173 -4.44 22.19 -14.45
CA PRO A 173 -3.52 22.61 -15.49
C PRO A 173 -2.99 24.04 -15.25
N VAL A 174 -1.66 24.18 -15.18
CA VAL A 174 -0.93 25.44 -15.12
C VAL A 174 0.38 25.29 -15.92
N PRO A 175 0.99 26.38 -16.44
CA PRO A 175 2.18 26.28 -17.29
C PRO A 175 3.36 25.54 -16.66
N ASP A 176 3.61 25.75 -15.36
CA ASP A 176 4.66 25.07 -14.59
C ASP A 176 4.06 24.24 -13.44
N LEU A 177 3.36 23.17 -13.80
CA LEU A 177 2.73 22.30 -12.81
C LEU A 177 3.75 21.64 -11.87
N ALA A 178 4.91 21.23 -12.41
CA ALA A 178 5.95 20.59 -11.61
C ALA A 178 6.52 21.54 -10.55
N GLY A 179 6.86 22.78 -10.93
CA GLY A 179 7.36 23.78 -10.00
C GLY A 179 6.35 24.17 -8.93
N VAL A 180 5.06 24.27 -9.29
CA VAL A 180 3.98 24.54 -8.31
C VAL A 180 3.81 23.38 -7.33
N VAL A 181 3.83 22.13 -7.80
CA VAL A 181 3.73 20.96 -6.92
C VAL A 181 4.96 20.85 -6.02
N GLU A 182 6.17 21.07 -6.54
CA GLU A 182 7.39 21.06 -5.75
C GLU A 182 7.37 22.15 -4.66
N ALA A 183 6.92 23.36 -4.99
CA ALA A 183 6.73 24.42 -4.02
C ALA A 183 5.73 24.01 -2.92
N ALA A 184 4.59 23.41 -3.28
CA ALA A 184 3.62 22.91 -2.31
C ALA A 184 4.18 21.79 -1.41
N LEU A 185 4.99 20.88 -1.96
CA LEU A 185 5.69 19.83 -1.22
C LEU A 185 6.70 20.43 -0.22
N ARG A 186 7.48 21.44 -0.63
CA ARG A 186 8.35 22.22 0.29
C ARG A 186 7.54 22.99 1.34
N GLY A 187 6.30 23.36 1.00
CA GLY A 187 5.33 23.95 1.92
C GLY A 187 4.72 22.97 2.92
N GLY A 188 5.01 21.67 2.84
CA GLY A 188 4.56 20.66 3.80
C GLY A 188 3.45 19.74 3.30
N VAL A 189 2.96 19.88 2.07
CA VAL A 189 2.00 18.93 1.50
C VAL A 189 2.62 17.53 1.46
N ARG A 190 1.87 16.52 1.90
CA ARG A 190 2.29 15.10 1.88
C ARG A 190 1.33 14.16 1.16
N LEU A 191 0.29 14.69 0.53
CA LEU A 191 -0.62 13.95 -0.34
C LEU A 191 -0.96 14.80 -1.57
N VAL A 192 -0.62 14.29 -2.75
CA VAL A 192 -0.85 14.95 -4.04
C VAL A 192 -1.62 14.03 -4.97
N GLN A 193 -2.62 14.57 -5.67
CA GLN A 193 -3.34 13.89 -6.73
C GLN A 193 -3.09 14.59 -8.06
N TYR A 194 -2.54 13.84 -9.00
CA TYR A 194 -2.49 14.26 -10.39
C TYR A 194 -3.88 14.10 -11.02
N ARG A 195 -4.49 15.23 -11.37
CA ARG A 195 -5.78 15.31 -12.03
C ARG A 195 -5.66 16.02 -13.37
N ALA A 196 -5.63 15.20 -14.41
CA ALA A 196 -5.72 15.61 -15.80
C ALA A 196 -7.00 15.02 -16.42
N LYS A 197 -7.97 15.86 -16.79
CA LYS A 197 -9.21 15.37 -17.42
C LYS A 197 -9.07 15.27 -18.94
N GLU A 198 -9.84 14.37 -19.55
CA GLU A 198 -10.04 14.36 -21.00
C GLU A 198 -10.51 15.73 -21.49
N GLY A 199 -10.06 16.13 -22.67
CA GLY A 199 -10.35 17.45 -23.25
C GLY A 199 -9.54 18.61 -22.68
N THR A 200 -8.56 18.36 -21.80
CA THR A 200 -7.55 19.39 -21.44
C THR A 200 -6.75 19.75 -22.70
N PRO A 201 -6.75 21.02 -23.15
CA PRO A 201 -6.07 21.40 -24.40
C PRO A 201 -4.58 21.03 -24.37
N GLY A 202 -4.10 20.38 -25.43
CA GLY A 202 -2.69 19.99 -25.57
C GLY A 202 -2.24 18.80 -24.74
N LEU A 203 -3.17 18.06 -24.09
CA LEU A 203 -2.83 16.96 -23.18
C LEU A 203 -3.29 15.58 -23.69
N ASP A 204 -2.40 14.92 -24.44
CA ASP A 204 -2.52 13.52 -24.86
C ASP A 204 -1.99 12.53 -23.82
N ASP A 205 -2.11 11.22 -24.09
CA ASP A 205 -1.70 10.17 -23.15
C ASP A 205 -0.19 10.11 -22.91
N GLN A 206 0.62 10.44 -23.92
CA GLN A 206 2.07 10.49 -23.77
C GLN A 206 2.46 11.62 -22.81
N ARG A 207 1.84 12.80 -22.98
CA ARG A 207 2.09 13.94 -22.10
C ARG A 207 1.57 13.69 -20.69
N ARG A 208 0.41 13.02 -20.54
CA ARG A 208 -0.09 12.60 -19.22
C ARG A 208 0.87 11.69 -18.50
N LEU A 209 1.44 10.72 -19.21
CA LEU A 209 2.42 9.79 -18.65
C LEU A 209 3.68 10.53 -18.18
N GLN A 210 4.20 11.44 -19.01
CA GLN A 210 5.36 12.26 -18.67
C GLN A 210 5.11 13.14 -17.44
N GLU A 211 3.98 13.86 -17.39
CA GLU A 211 3.63 14.70 -16.25
C GLU A 211 3.41 13.87 -14.98
N ALA A 212 2.69 12.77 -15.07
CA ALA A 212 2.47 11.87 -13.93
C ALA A 212 3.79 11.29 -13.39
N GLN A 213 4.71 10.90 -14.28
CA GLN A 213 6.02 10.37 -13.87
C GLN A 213 6.83 11.43 -13.11
N VAL A 214 6.94 12.65 -13.67
CA VAL A 214 7.65 13.76 -13.03
C VAL A 214 7.07 14.08 -11.65
N LEU A 215 5.74 14.17 -11.53
CA LEU A 215 5.10 14.46 -10.26
C LEU A 215 5.22 13.30 -9.26
N CYS A 216 5.18 12.06 -9.71
CA CYS A 216 5.41 10.87 -8.89
C CYS A 216 6.81 10.90 -8.27
N ASP A 217 7.83 11.17 -9.10
CA ASP A 217 9.22 11.23 -8.65
C ASP A 217 9.46 12.38 -7.66
N LEU A 218 8.88 13.57 -7.91
CA LEU A 218 8.89 14.69 -6.96
C LEU A 218 8.24 14.30 -5.62
N CYS A 219 7.05 13.68 -5.65
CA CYS A 219 6.39 13.26 -4.42
C CYS A 219 7.24 12.25 -3.65
N ARG A 220 7.87 11.28 -4.35
CA ARG A 220 8.76 10.29 -3.73
C ARG A 220 9.96 10.94 -3.06
N GLN A 221 10.62 11.90 -3.73
CA GLN A 221 11.75 12.66 -3.19
C GLN A 221 11.39 13.45 -1.92
N HIS A 222 10.13 13.89 -1.80
CA HIS A 222 9.63 14.64 -0.64
C HIS A 222 8.90 13.76 0.38
N GLY A 223 8.91 12.43 0.24
CA GLY A 223 8.19 11.51 1.13
C GLY A 223 6.66 11.64 1.09
N ALA A 224 6.11 12.27 0.07
CA ALA A 224 4.67 12.45 -0.13
C ALA A 224 4.03 11.26 -0.85
N LEU A 225 2.74 11.06 -0.62
CA LEU A 225 1.91 10.11 -1.36
C LEU A 225 1.48 10.73 -2.69
N PHE A 226 1.57 9.94 -3.77
CA PHE A 226 1.14 10.34 -5.10
C PHE A 226 -0.02 9.48 -5.60
N LEU A 227 -1.13 10.14 -5.96
CA LEU A 227 -2.35 9.50 -6.46
C LEU A 227 -2.67 9.95 -7.88
N VAL A 228 -3.25 9.06 -8.68
CA VAL A 228 -3.76 9.41 -10.02
C VAL A 228 -5.29 9.44 -10.00
N ASN A 229 -5.86 10.50 -10.55
CA ASN A 229 -7.32 10.63 -10.69
C ASN A 229 -7.84 9.75 -11.83
N ASP A 230 -8.88 8.96 -11.57
CA ASP A 230 -9.67 8.11 -12.47
C ASP A 230 -8.90 6.96 -13.16
N ARG A 231 -7.69 7.20 -13.67
CA ARG A 231 -6.94 6.28 -14.54
C ARG A 231 -6.03 5.31 -13.79
N ILE A 232 -6.53 4.07 -13.63
CA ILE A 232 -5.81 2.94 -13.01
C ILE A 232 -4.58 2.53 -13.83
N ASP A 233 -4.71 2.50 -15.16
CA ASP A 233 -3.61 2.13 -16.06
C ASP A 233 -2.42 3.09 -15.95
N LEU A 234 -2.70 4.40 -15.89
CA LEU A 234 -1.67 5.41 -15.66
C LEU A 234 -1.06 5.29 -14.26
N ALA A 235 -1.88 5.02 -13.23
CA ALA A 235 -1.39 4.79 -11.87
C ALA A 235 -0.43 3.60 -11.78
N LEU A 236 -0.73 2.51 -12.50
CA LEU A 236 0.14 1.35 -12.60
C LEU A 236 1.42 1.66 -13.36
N ALA A 237 1.33 2.40 -14.47
CA ALA A 237 2.47 2.73 -15.33
C ALA A 237 3.55 3.57 -14.62
N VAL A 238 3.16 4.48 -13.72
CA VAL A 238 4.09 5.35 -12.96
C VAL A 238 4.33 4.87 -11.53
N GLU A 239 3.81 3.68 -11.19
CA GLU A 239 3.87 3.11 -9.85
C GLU A 239 3.33 4.03 -8.74
N ALA A 240 2.23 4.73 -9.03
CA ALA A 240 1.57 5.61 -8.06
C ALA A 240 1.14 4.84 -6.80
N ASP A 241 1.01 5.56 -5.69
CA ASP A 241 0.57 5.01 -4.41
C ASP A 241 -0.91 4.60 -4.42
N GLY A 242 -1.67 5.06 -5.40
CA GLY A 242 -3.08 4.73 -5.53
C GLY A 242 -3.84 5.60 -6.52
N VAL A 243 -5.16 5.49 -6.46
CA VAL A 243 -6.09 6.26 -7.30
C VAL A 243 -7.15 6.96 -6.48
N HIS A 244 -7.78 7.95 -7.09
CA HIS A 244 -9.04 8.51 -6.62
C HIS A 244 -10.09 8.40 -7.72
N LEU A 245 -11.27 7.89 -7.36
CA LEU A 245 -12.35 7.58 -8.31
C LEU A 245 -13.59 8.42 -8.00
N GLY A 246 -14.25 8.90 -9.04
CA GLY A 246 -15.58 9.46 -8.98
C GLY A 246 -16.68 8.40 -8.97
N GLN A 247 -17.93 8.86 -9.05
CA GLN A 247 -19.11 7.99 -9.03
C GLN A 247 -19.37 7.30 -10.38
N GLY A 248 -18.87 7.87 -11.48
CA GLY A 248 -19.02 7.33 -12.83
C GLY A 248 -17.80 6.56 -13.33
N ASP A 249 -16.75 6.45 -12.52
CA ASP A 249 -15.52 5.75 -12.87
C ASP A 249 -15.62 4.25 -12.51
N LEU A 250 -14.52 3.51 -12.68
CA LEU A 250 -14.50 2.08 -12.44
C LEU A 250 -14.98 1.73 -11.01
N PRO A 251 -15.81 0.69 -10.81
CA PRO A 251 -16.21 0.27 -9.47
C PRO A 251 -15.02 -0.10 -8.59
N VAL A 252 -15.03 0.32 -7.33
CA VAL A 252 -13.93 0.09 -6.37
C VAL A 252 -13.53 -1.39 -6.22
N PRO A 253 -14.44 -2.37 -6.16
CA PRO A 253 -14.05 -3.78 -6.09
C PRO A 253 -13.22 -4.24 -7.30
N LEU A 254 -13.52 -3.71 -8.49
CA LEU A 254 -12.74 -4.01 -9.70
C LEU A 254 -11.41 -3.26 -9.69
N ALA A 255 -11.39 -2.00 -9.25
CA ALA A 255 -10.16 -1.24 -9.08
C ALA A 255 -9.19 -1.92 -8.10
N ARG A 256 -9.71 -2.43 -6.97
CA ARG A 256 -8.95 -3.20 -5.97
C ARG A 256 -8.32 -4.46 -6.55
N ARG A 257 -9.04 -5.18 -7.42
CA ARG A 257 -8.51 -6.37 -8.11
C ARG A 257 -7.34 -6.03 -9.04
N LEU A 258 -7.38 -4.87 -9.71
CA LEU A 258 -6.33 -4.43 -10.63
C LEU A 258 -5.10 -3.86 -9.89
N LEU A 259 -5.33 -3.07 -8.84
CA LEU A 259 -4.28 -2.35 -8.11
C LEU A 259 -3.58 -3.19 -7.03
N GLY A 260 -4.25 -4.24 -6.56
CA GLY A 260 -3.82 -5.07 -5.44
C GLY A 260 -4.22 -4.51 -4.06
N PRO A 261 -3.87 -5.23 -2.99
CA PRO A 261 -4.32 -4.89 -1.64
C PRO A 261 -3.63 -3.65 -1.03
N GLU A 262 -2.45 -3.26 -1.55
CA GLU A 262 -1.60 -2.24 -0.90
C GLU A 262 -1.84 -0.81 -1.38
N ARG A 263 -2.24 -0.61 -2.64
CA ARG A 263 -2.44 0.72 -3.21
C ARG A 263 -3.69 1.37 -2.66
N LEU A 264 -3.65 2.69 -2.48
CA LEU A 264 -4.76 3.45 -1.94
C LEU A 264 -5.88 3.60 -2.97
N ILE A 265 -7.13 3.50 -2.53
CA ILE A 265 -8.31 3.82 -3.34
C ILE A 265 -9.15 4.84 -2.58
N GLY A 266 -9.21 6.05 -3.13
CA GLY A 266 -10.11 7.10 -2.68
C GLY A 266 -11.38 7.15 -3.51
N ARG A 267 -12.48 7.62 -2.91
CA ARG A 267 -13.72 7.87 -3.65
C ARG A 267 -14.36 9.21 -3.34
N SER A 268 -14.81 9.93 -4.36
CA SER A 268 -15.62 11.14 -4.19
C SER A 268 -17.02 10.78 -3.73
N THR A 269 -17.55 11.45 -2.71
CA THR A 269 -18.88 11.22 -2.16
C THR A 269 -19.64 12.54 -2.00
N HIS A 270 -20.96 12.48 -2.15
CA HIS A 270 -21.86 13.65 -2.21
C HIS A 270 -23.07 13.53 -1.26
N ALA A 271 -23.23 12.39 -0.60
CA ALA A 271 -24.28 12.11 0.36
C ALA A 271 -23.84 10.97 1.29
N LEU A 272 -24.54 10.78 2.40
CA LEU A 272 -24.16 9.80 3.41
C LEU A 272 -24.15 8.37 2.84
N GLU A 273 -25.14 8.05 2.01
CA GLU A 273 -25.30 6.73 1.39
C GLU A 273 -24.10 6.38 0.50
N GLN A 274 -23.51 7.38 -0.19
CA GLN A 274 -22.32 7.18 -1.01
C GLN A 274 -21.06 6.96 -0.15
N LEU A 275 -21.01 7.56 1.04
CA LEU A 275 -19.92 7.34 2.00
C LEU A 275 -20.00 5.92 2.56
N GLU A 276 -21.17 5.50 3.02
CA GLU A 276 -21.41 4.15 3.51
C GLU A 276 -21.06 3.10 2.45
N GLN A 277 -21.47 3.31 1.20
CA GLN A 277 -21.11 2.44 0.09
C GLN A 277 -19.60 2.42 -0.18
N ALA A 278 -18.93 3.58 -0.12
CA ALA A 278 -17.48 3.64 -0.31
C ALA A 278 -16.72 2.86 0.78
N VAL A 279 -17.19 2.92 2.04
CA VAL A 279 -16.66 2.10 3.13
C VAL A 279 -16.88 0.62 2.86
N ALA A 280 -18.11 0.23 2.50
CA ALA A 280 -18.46 -1.16 2.20
C ALA A 280 -17.67 -1.75 1.02
N ASP A 281 -17.38 -0.92 0.01
CA ASP A 281 -16.59 -1.31 -1.16
C ASP A 281 -15.08 -1.45 -0.86
N GLY A 282 -14.61 -1.03 0.32
CA GLY A 282 -13.21 -1.12 0.73
C GLY A 282 -12.32 0.03 0.27
N CYS A 283 -12.86 1.24 0.17
CA CYS A 283 -12.06 2.47 0.01
C CYS A 283 -11.17 2.72 1.23
N ASP A 284 -9.98 3.25 0.99
CA ASP A 284 -9.05 3.65 2.05
C ASP A 284 -9.36 5.06 2.59
N TYR A 285 -10.02 5.91 1.79
CA TYR A 285 -10.52 7.22 2.20
C TYR A 285 -11.61 7.76 1.27
N VAL A 286 -12.28 8.84 1.67
CA VAL A 286 -13.27 9.53 0.82
C VAL A 286 -13.05 11.04 0.70
N GLY A 287 -13.45 11.62 -0.43
CA GLY A 287 -13.54 13.06 -0.65
C GLY A 287 -14.97 13.54 -0.45
N VAL A 288 -15.22 14.33 0.60
CA VAL A 288 -16.55 14.80 1.01
C VAL A 288 -16.77 16.21 0.45
N GLY A 289 -17.60 16.34 -0.59
CA GLY A 289 -17.80 17.64 -1.24
C GLY A 289 -18.69 17.58 -2.47
N PRO A 290 -18.81 18.67 -3.26
CA PRO A 290 -18.17 19.95 -3.02
C PRO A 290 -18.83 20.70 -1.84
N VAL A 291 -18.04 21.13 -0.84
CA VAL A 291 -18.55 21.86 0.33
C VAL A 291 -19.04 23.26 -0.06
N MET A 292 -18.28 23.96 -0.91
CA MET A 292 -18.63 25.25 -1.50
C MET A 292 -18.81 25.09 -3.01
N ALA A 293 -19.54 26.02 -3.63
CA ALA A 293 -19.63 26.09 -5.08
C ALA A 293 -18.21 26.21 -5.68
N THR A 294 -17.95 25.48 -6.76
CA THR A 294 -16.61 25.47 -7.38
C THR A 294 -16.69 25.51 -8.90
N PRO A 295 -15.87 26.34 -9.57
CA PRO A 295 -15.77 26.36 -11.02
C PRO A 295 -15.10 25.09 -11.58
N THR A 296 -14.44 24.26 -10.76
CA THR A 296 -13.75 23.02 -11.21
C THR A 296 -14.71 21.90 -11.63
N LYS A 297 -15.99 21.99 -11.24
CA LYS A 297 -17.11 21.11 -11.67
C LYS A 297 -18.38 21.97 -11.80
N PRO A 298 -18.55 22.73 -12.90
CA PRO A 298 -19.69 23.63 -13.07
C PRO A 298 -21.02 22.85 -13.10
N GLY A 299 -22.05 23.37 -12.42
CA GLY A 299 -23.40 22.81 -12.42
C GLY A 299 -23.76 21.84 -11.29
N ARG A 300 -22.88 21.63 -10.30
CA ARG A 300 -23.19 20.80 -9.13
C ARG A 300 -23.45 21.67 -7.90
N GLU A 301 -24.65 21.57 -7.35
CA GLU A 301 -25.01 22.22 -6.08
C GLU A 301 -24.05 21.75 -4.95
N PRO A 302 -23.55 22.68 -4.12
CA PRO A 302 -22.72 22.31 -2.99
C PRO A 302 -23.53 21.51 -1.97
N VAL A 303 -22.91 20.44 -1.46
CA VAL A 303 -23.49 19.59 -0.40
C VAL A 303 -23.41 20.27 0.97
N GLY A 304 -22.58 21.30 1.09
CA GLY A 304 -22.48 22.17 2.25
C GLY A 304 -21.88 21.50 3.50
N LEU A 305 -21.84 22.27 4.59
CA LEU A 305 -21.31 21.82 5.89
C LEU A 305 -22.19 20.76 6.58
N ALA A 306 -23.46 20.62 6.16
CA ALA A 306 -24.34 19.60 6.72
C ALA A 306 -23.81 18.19 6.42
N TYR A 307 -23.38 17.94 5.18
CA TYR A 307 -22.78 16.66 4.82
C TYR A 307 -21.43 16.42 5.50
N VAL A 308 -20.62 17.48 5.69
CA VAL A 308 -19.37 17.38 6.46
C VAL A 308 -19.64 16.92 7.90
N ARG A 309 -20.67 17.46 8.56
CA ARG A 309 -21.07 17.03 9.91
C ARG A 309 -21.51 15.57 9.95
N GLN A 310 -22.27 15.11 8.95
CA GLN A 310 -22.67 13.71 8.84
C GLN A 310 -21.45 12.79 8.66
N ALA A 311 -20.53 13.16 7.76
CA ALA A 311 -19.29 12.41 7.54
C ALA A 311 -18.41 12.36 8.80
N ALA A 312 -18.27 13.48 9.52
CA ALA A 312 -17.52 13.53 10.77
C ALA A 312 -18.11 12.61 11.86
N ALA A 313 -19.43 12.44 11.90
CA ALA A 313 -20.10 11.60 12.88
C ALA A 313 -20.09 10.10 12.52
N GLN A 314 -19.97 9.74 11.24
CA GLN A 314 -20.26 8.37 10.77
C GLN A 314 -19.11 7.69 10.01
N SER A 315 -18.15 8.43 9.48
CA SER A 315 -17.07 7.84 8.69
C SER A 315 -16.12 7.01 9.55
N SER A 316 -15.95 5.73 9.20
CA SER A 316 -14.98 4.81 9.81
C SER A 316 -13.61 4.83 9.14
N ILE A 317 -13.50 5.53 8.00
CA ILE A 317 -12.24 5.75 7.25
C ILE A 317 -11.92 7.25 7.18
N PRO A 318 -10.65 7.63 6.91
CA PRO A 318 -10.29 9.03 6.71
C PRO A 318 -11.16 9.70 5.63
N PHE A 319 -11.54 10.95 5.86
CA PHE A 319 -12.20 11.77 4.84
C PHE A 319 -11.53 13.13 4.72
N PHE A 320 -11.55 13.68 3.51
CA PHE A 320 -11.07 15.02 3.18
C PHE A 320 -12.25 15.87 2.72
N ALA A 321 -12.55 16.96 3.43
CA ALA A 321 -13.52 17.94 2.95
C ALA A 321 -12.94 18.64 1.71
N ILE A 322 -13.71 18.72 0.62
CA ILE A 322 -13.24 19.25 -0.67
C ILE A 322 -14.30 20.13 -1.34
N GLY A 323 -13.87 21.07 -2.18
CA GLY A 323 -14.73 21.83 -3.08
C GLY A 323 -14.82 23.29 -2.68
N GLY A 324 -14.12 24.14 -3.43
CA GLY A 324 -14.10 25.60 -3.25
C GLY A 324 -13.44 26.08 -1.96
N LEU A 325 -12.74 25.20 -1.23
CA LEU A 325 -12.11 25.55 0.04
C LEU A 325 -10.87 26.42 -0.15
N THR A 326 -10.75 27.42 0.72
CA THR A 326 -9.61 28.32 0.90
C THR A 326 -9.39 28.50 2.41
N ALA A 327 -8.29 29.15 2.81
CA ALA A 327 -7.98 29.47 4.21
C ALA A 327 -9.15 30.10 4.98
N GLU A 328 -9.95 30.97 4.34
CA GLU A 328 -11.10 31.64 4.94
C GLU A 328 -12.23 30.68 5.35
N HIS A 329 -12.33 29.52 4.70
CA HIS A 329 -13.38 28.54 4.95
C HIS A 329 -13.00 27.52 6.04
N LEU A 330 -11.71 27.37 6.35
CA LEU A 330 -11.20 26.37 7.28
C LEU A 330 -11.89 26.43 8.66
N PRO A 331 -12.08 27.59 9.30
CA PRO A 331 -12.76 27.66 10.60
C PRO A 331 -14.14 27.00 10.60
N ALA A 332 -14.97 27.25 9.57
CA ALA A 332 -16.31 26.67 9.47
C ALA A 332 -16.28 25.17 9.16
N VAL A 333 -15.32 24.71 8.36
CA VAL A 333 -15.12 23.30 8.01
C VAL A 333 -14.61 22.50 9.22
N LEU A 334 -13.68 23.07 10.00
CA LEU A 334 -13.17 22.48 11.24
C LEU A 334 -14.28 22.41 12.31
N ALA A 335 -15.09 23.46 12.44
CA ALA A 335 -16.27 23.48 13.32
C ALA A 335 -17.34 22.45 12.91
N ALA A 336 -17.41 22.11 11.62
CA ALA A 336 -18.26 21.02 11.12
C ALA A 336 -17.68 19.62 11.38
N GLY A 337 -16.49 19.51 11.98
CA GLY A 337 -15.88 18.24 12.39
C GLY A 337 -14.83 17.67 11.44
N ALA A 338 -14.56 18.34 10.30
CA ALA A 338 -13.45 17.94 9.46
C ALA A 338 -12.10 18.20 10.18
N ARG A 339 -11.12 17.34 9.91
CA ARG A 339 -9.72 17.52 10.33
C ARG A 339 -8.75 17.51 9.15
N ARG A 340 -9.25 17.14 7.97
CA ARG A 340 -8.48 17.02 6.74
C ARG A 340 -9.23 17.71 5.62
N VAL A 341 -8.51 18.42 4.77
CA VAL A 341 -9.08 19.16 3.64
C VAL A 341 -8.31 18.87 2.36
N ALA A 342 -9.04 18.87 1.26
CA ALA A 342 -8.44 18.84 -0.07
C ALA A 342 -8.70 20.16 -0.80
N VAL A 343 -7.66 20.67 -1.43
CA VAL A 343 -7.67 21.96 -2.13
C VAL A 343 -7.12 21.81 -3.55
N VAL A 344 -7.56 22.71 -4.43
CA VAL A 344 -7.05 22.85 -5.80
C VAL A 344 -6.45 24.25 -5.93
N ARG A 345 -7.31 25.23 -6.20
CA ARG A 345 -6.94 26.61 -6.56
C ARG A 345 -6.22 27.36 -5.44
N ALA A 346 -6.58 27.10 -4.17
CA ALA A 346 -5.96 27.76 -3.03
C ALA A 346 -4.44 27.59 -2.94
N VAL A 347 -3.88 26.56 -3.61
CA VAL A 347 -2.44 26.33 -3.72
C VAL A 347 -1.97 26.45 -5.17
N ILE A 348 -2.70 25.88 -6.14
CA ILE A 348 -2.30 25.88 -7.55
C ILE A 348 -2.25 27.30 -8.15
N GLU A 349 -3.15 28.19 -7.74
CA GLU A 349 -3.26 29.57 -8.26
C GLU A 349 -2.64 30.61 -7.30
N ALA A 350 -1.96 30.17 -6.23
CA ALA A 350 -1.33 31.08 -5.29
C ALA A 350 -0.03 31.68 -5.87
N GLU A 351 0.25 32.94 -5.53
CA GLU A 351 1.53 33.59 -5.89
C GLU A 351 2.74 32.85 -5.29
N ASP A 352 2.60 32.36 -4.05
CA ASP A 352 3.56 31.47 -3.39
C ASP A 352 2.85 30.19 -2.91
N PRO A 353 2.88 29.11 -3.72
CA PRO A 353 2.26 27.82 -3.36
C PRO A 353 2.82 27.22 -2.06
N ALA A 354 4.09 27.46 -1.74
CA ALA A 354 4.72 26.95 -0.53
C ALA A 354 4.17 27.67 0.71
N ALA A 355 4.04 29.00 0.66
CA ALA A 355 3.45 29.78 1.74
C ALA A 355 1.96 29.49 1.91
N ALA A 356 1.21 29.34 0.81
CA ALA A 356 -0.20 28.98 0.85
C ALA A 356 -0.42 27.60 1.50
N ALA A 357 0.40 26.61 1.14
CA ALA A 357 0.36 25.29 1.74
C ALA A 357 0.66 25.32 3.25
N ARG A 358 1.73 26.02 3.68
CA ARG A 358 2.07 26.20 5.09
C ARG A 358 0.93 26.85 5.87
N HIS A 359 0.38 27.93 5.34
CA HIS A 359 -0.70 28.66 6.00
C HIS A 359 -1.95 27.79 6.22
N LEU A 360 -2.30 26.95 5.25
CA LEU A 360 -3.40 25.99 5.40
C LEU A 360 -3.09 24.93 6.46
N LEU A 361 -1.87 24.38 6.47
CA LEU A 361 -1.43 23.40 7.47
C LEU A 361 -1.45 23.96 8.89
N ASP A 362 -0.92 25.16 9.10
CA ASP A 362 -0.91 25.83 10.41
C ASP A 362 -2.33 25.96 10.99
N GLN A 363 -3.32 26.29 10.14
CA GLN A 363 -4.72 26.36 10.57
C GLN A 363 -5.33 24.99 10.89
N LEU A 364 -4.92 23.94 10.18
CA LEU A 364 -5.40 22.57 10.42
C LEU A 364 -4.82 21.99 11.71
N ASP A 365 -3.58 22.35 12.06
CA ASP A 365 -2.89 21.89 13.27
C ASP A 365 -3.42 22.58 14.55
N VAL A 366 -3.84 23.85 14.46
CA VAL A 366 -4.43 24.60 15.60
C VAL A 366 -5.83 24.09 15.99
N GLY A 367 -6.49 23.30 15.14
CA GLY A 367 -7.86 22.79 15.33
C GLY A 367 -8.03 21.46 16.08
N GLY A 368 -6.98 20.87 16.66
CA GLY A 368 -7.04 19.56 17.33
C GLY A 368 -7.33 19.63 18.85
N PRO A 369 -8.25 18.79 19.39
CA PRO A 369 -8.23 18.46 20.82
C PRO A 369 -8.22 16.95 21.13
N ALA A 370 -7.43 16.61 22.16
CA ALA A 370 -7.43 15.45 23.08
C ALA A 370 -7.94 14.08 22.57
N ASP A 371 -7.01 13.15 22.35
CA ASP A 371 -7.26 11.72 22.39
C ASP A 371 -7.82 11.30 23.77
N THR A 372 -9.14 11.15 23.86
CA THR A 372 -9.75 10.27 24.86
C THR A 372 -10.74 9.35 24.17
N HIS A 373 -10.22 8.34 23.46
CA HIS A 373 -10.92 7.07 23.24
C HIS A 373 -10.10 5.96 23.88
N THR A 374 -10.08 5.98 25.22
CA THR A 374 -9.63 4.83 26.00
C THR A 374 -10.58 3.67 25.75
N HIS A 375 -10.01 2.54 25.31
CA HIS A 375 -10.61 1.22 25.25
C HIS A 375 -11.64 0.98 26.37
N ARG A 376 -12.92 0.89 26.00
CA ARG A 376 -13.92 0.23 26.85
C ARG A 376 -13.73 -1.29 26.71
N VAL A 377 -12.88 -1.84 27.57
CA VAL A 377 -12.84 -3.27 27.84
C VAL A 377 -14.20 -3.66 28.45
N LEU A 378 -14.94 -4.52 27.77
CA LEU A 378 -16.14 -5.15 28.28
C LEU A 378 -15.74 -6.02 29.49
N LYS A 379 -16.10 -5.55 30.70
CA LYS A 379 -16.02 -6.35 31.93
C LYS A 379 -17.00 -7.53 31.82
N HIS A 380 -16.51 -8.72 32.18
CA HIS A 380 -17.28 -9.94 32.39
C HIS A 380 -18.54 -9.69 33.23
N GLN A 381 -19.65 -10.28 32.79
CA GLN A 381 -20.83 -10.49 33.60
C GLN A 381 -20.57 -11.67 34.54
N GLU A 382 -20.65 -11.42 35.84
CA GLU A 382 -20.75 -12.44 36.88
C GLU A 382 -22.09 -13.16 36.78
N ILE A 383 -22.05 -14.49 36.87
CA ILE A 383 -23.20 -15.37 37.03
C ILE A 383 -23.50 -15.45 38.54
N PRO A 384 -24.72 -15.16 39.02
CA PRO A 384 -25.11 -15.50 40.38
C PRO A 384 -25.63 -16.95 40.47
N ALA A 385 -25.37 -17.52 41.64
CA ALA A 385 -25.53 -18.92 42.04
C ALA A 385 -26.93 -19.54 41.90
#